data_AF-A0A968PRT8-F1
#
_entry.id   AF-A0A968PRT8-F1
#
_cell.length_a   1.000
_cell.length_b   1.000
_cell.length_c   1.000
_cell.angle_alpha   90.00
_cell.angle_beta   90.00
_cell.angle_gamma   90.00
#
_symmetry.space_group_name_H-M   'P 1'
#
loop_
_entity.id
_entity.type
_entity.pdbx_description
1 polymer ?
#
loop_
_entity_poly.entity_id
_entity_poly.type
_entity_poly.pdbx_seq_one_letter_code
_entity_poly.pdbx_strand_id
1 'polypeptide(L)'
;MARIIDSPPGGTPPNKFEQSVLDTFQRQLPKQYYLLPNFILKQGPERNAYEMDIVVLAPHAIYVVECKEWYGRLTGDDWEWLLNDRHAFGKPMDLLEIKCKVLKSFLGAPAQRARVSPLYVLPDATRIQITGGWKQHCLTLSQSLKFLQEPARIGVTSASLSQSDQQTLVRIIQGSWGKRIRAPRKKVGSYNLVEMLHEEEGGAKTYLAHHALITDNSKYRVRIWNLSPQLSEAKSKERLNVIRRPT
;
A
#
# COMPACT_ATOMS: atom_id res chain seq x y z
N MET A 1 7.70 -15.83 -4.26
CA MET A 1 7.10 -14.50 -4.41
C MET A 1 6.84 -13.89 -3.06
N ALA A 2 6.99 -12.57 -2.95
CA ALA A 2 6.66 -11.79 -1.76
C ALA A 2 5.16 -11.84 -1.47
N ARG A 3 4.79 -11.55 -0.22
CA ARG A 3 3.40 -11.63 0.26
C ARG A 3 2.79 -10.24 0.25
N ILE A 4 1.66 -10.09 -0.45
CA ILE A 4 0.86 -8.86 -0.38
C ILE A 4 0.00 -8.92 0.88
N ILE A 5 -0.05 -7.81 1.61
CA ILE A 5 -0.97 -7.59 2.72
C ILE A 5 -2.01 -6.57 2.27
N ASP A 6 -3.23 -7.03 2.09
CA ASP A 6 -4.32 -6.20 1.55
C ASP A 6 -4.69 -5.06 2.50
N SER A 7 -4.60 -3.83 2.01
CA SER A 7 -5.07 -2.64 2.70
C SER A 7 -6.58 -2.43 2.48
N PRO A 8 -7.31 -1.83 3.44
CA PRO A 8 -8.69 -1.44 3.21
C PRO A 8 -8.75 -0.38 2.12
N PRO A 9 -9.81 -0.38 1.28
CA PRO A 9 -10.03 0.68 0.32
C PRO A 9 -10.23 2.01 1.06
N GLY A 10 -9.26 2.90 0.93
CA GLY A 10 -9.28 4.20 1.60
C GLY A 10 -8.25 5.21 1.14
N GLY A 11 -7.49 4.90 0.09
CA GLY A 11 -6.61 5.81 -0.66
C GLY A 11 -7.07 5.94 -2.11
N THR A 12 -6.32 6.67 -2.93
CA THR A 12 -6.60 6.77 -4.37
C THR A 12 -6.35 5.40 -4.99
N PRO A 13 -7.19 4.88 -5.91
CA PRO A 13 -6.88 3.64 -6.62
C PRO A 13 -5.49 3.73 -7.24
N PRO A 14 -4.66 2.67 -7.14
CA PRO A 14 -3.28 2.76 -7.61
C PRO A 14 -3.28 3.02 -9.12
N ASN A 15 -2.37 3.87 -9.58
CA ASN A 15 -2.21 4.07 -11.02
C ASN A 15 -1.60 2.82 -11.69
N LYS A 16 -1.58 2.78 -13.03
CA LYS A 16 -1.08 1.62 -13.78
C LYS A 16 0.39 1.31 -13.46
N PHE A 17 1.21 2.35 -13.29
CA PHE A 17 2.62 2.17 -12.96
C PHE A 17 2.80 1.61 -11.56
N GLU A 18 2.13 2.16 -10.54
CA GLU A 18 2.11 1.62 -9.18
C GLU A 18 1.70 0.16 -9.13
N GLN A 19 0.65 -0.22 -9.88
CA GLN A 19 0.23 -1.62 -9.99
C GLN A 19 1.32 -2.48 -10.64
N SER A 20 1.98 -1.97 -11.69
CA SER A 20 3.10 -2.67 -12.35
C SER A 20 4.30 -2.86 -11.40
N VAL A 21 4.61 -1.85 -10.57
CA VAL A 21 5.65 -1.94 -9.54
C VAL A 21 5.27 -3.01 -8.53
N LEU A 22 4.05 -2.98 -7.99
CA LEU A 22 3.54 -3.96 -7.03
C LEU A 22 3.58 -5.39 -7.58
N ASP A 23 3.08 -5.61 -8.78
CA ASP A 23 3.06 -6.92 -9.45
C ASP A 23 4.48 -7.44 -9.71
N THR A 24 5.39 -6.55 -10.07
CA THR A 24 6.80 -6.89 -10.30
C THR A 24 7.50 -7.23 -8.99
N PHE A 25 7.29 -6.44 -7.94
CA PHE A 25 7.82 -6.71 -6.60
C PHE A 25 7.28 -8.02 -6.04
N GLN A 26 5.98 -8.28 -6.18
CA GLN A 26 5.38 -9.53 -5.73
C GLN A 26 6.08 -10.71 -6.40
N ARG A 27 6.15 -10.70 -7.73
CA ARG A 27 6.71 -11.80 -8.51
C ARG A 27 8.20 -12.02 -8.23
N GLN A 28 8.99 -10.95 -8.18
CA GLN A 28 10.45 -11.05 -8.19
C GLN A 28 11.11 -10.99 -6.81
N LEU A 29 10.44 -10.44 -5.78
CA LEU A 29 11.02 -10.42 -4.44
C LEU A 29 10.85 -11.78 -3.72
N PRO A 30 11.79 -12.13 -2.82
CA PRO A 30 11.73 -13.36 -2.04
C PRO A 30 10.49 -13.46 -1.13
N LYS A 31 10.14 -14.69 -0.71
CA LYS A 31 8.96 -14.96 0.12
C LYS A 31 9.00 -14.35 1.54
N GLN A 32 10.17 -13.90 1.97
CA GLN A 32 10.39 -13.24 3.26
C GLN A 32 10.05 -11.74 3.22
N TYR A 33 9.62 -11.23 2.05
CA TYR A 33 9.22 -9.83 1.88
C TYR A 33 7.71 -9.72 1.99
N TYR A 34 7.26 -8.68 2.69
CA TYR A 34 5.86 -8.29 2.73
C TYR A 34 5.67 -6.97 2.00
N LEU A 35 4.62 -6.88 1.20
CA LEU A 35 4.23 -5.70 0.43
C LEU A 35 2.91 -5.19 0.98
N LEU A 36 2.90 -3.95 1.47
CA LEU A 36 1.72 -3.29 2.00
C LEU A 36 1.40 -2.09 1.11
N PRO A 37 0.62 -2.29 0.03
CA PRO A 37 0.32 -1.24 -0.92
C PRO A 37 -0.78 -0.30 -0.40
N ASN A 38 -0.77 0.92 -0.92
CA ASN A 38 -1.88 1.87 -0.96
C ASN A 38 -2.66 1.98 0.35
N PHE A 39 -2.04 2.61 1.34
CA PHE A 39 -2.74 2.95 2.58
C PHE A 39 -2.39 4.35 3.05
N ILE A 40 -3.31 4.95 3.78
CA ILE A 40 -3.11 6.26 4.39
C ILE A 40 -2.75 6.10 5.86
N LEU A 41 -1.67 6.75 6.27
CA LEU A 41 -1.21 6.82 7.64
C LEU A 41 -1.53 8.19 8.24
N LYS A 42 -2.40 8.23 9.25
CA LYS A 42 -2.80 9.46 9.96
C LYS A 42 -2.13 9.50 11.34
N GLN A 43 -1.43 10.60 11.66
CA GLN A 43 -0.72 10.72 12.95
C GLN A 43 -1.60 11.20 14.13
N GLY A 44 -2.93 11.14 14.00
CA GLY A 44 -3.90 11.66 14.98
C GLY A 44 -4.91 12.61 14.33
N PRO A 45 -5.99 13.02 15.03
CA PRO A 45 -7.14 13.71 14.44
C PRO A 45 -6.79 14.98 13.65
N GLU A 46 -5.85 15.78 14.15
CA GLU A 46 -5.45 17.10 13.62
C GLU A 46 -4.13 17.07 12.85
N ARG A 47 -3.48 15.91 12.72
CA ARG A 47 -2.20 15.80 12.01
C ARG A 47 -2.41 15.38 10.55
N ASN A 48 -1.41 15.72 9.73
CA ASN A 48 -1.35 15.33 8.33
C ASN A 48 -1.52 13.82 8.16
N ALA A 49 -2.19 13.48 7.07
CA ALA A 49 -2.31 12.12 6.59
C ALA A 49 -1.36 11.92 5.42
N TYR A 50 -0.60 10.83 5.44
CA TYR A 50 0.36 10.51 4.40
C TYR A 50 -0.08 9.24 3.68
N GLU A 51 -0.29 9.35 2.38
CA GLU A 51 -0.50 8.21 1.49
C GLU A 51 0.82 7.48 1.27
N MET A 52 0.78 6.15 1.38
CA MET A 52 1.91 5.26 1.17
C MET A 52 1.61 4.39 -0.04
N ASP A 53 2.36 4.55 -1.13
CA ASP A 53 2.13 3.79 -2.36
C ASP A 53 2.44 2.31 -2.12
N ILE A 54 3.64 2.00 -1.61
CA ILE A 54 4.02 0.66 -1.16
C ILE A 54 4.97 0.76 0.03
N VAL A 55 4.65 0.06 1.13
CA VAL A 55 5.63 -0.25 2.17
C VAL A 55 6.14 -1.67 1.96
N VAL A 56 7.47 -1.83 1.93
CA VAL A 56 8.13 -3.13 1.81
C VAL A 56 8.78 -3.49 3.13
N LEU A 57 8.40 -4.61 3.73
CA LEU A 57 9.10 -5.18 4.89
C LEU A 57 10.05 -6.25 4.37
N ALA A 58 11.35 -5.97 4.42
CA ALA A 58 12.42 -6.92 4.12
C ALA A 58 12.98 -7.52 5.42
N PRO A 59 13.76 -8.61 5.38
CA PRO A 59 14.40 -9.18 6.58
C PRO A 59 15.41 -8.25 7.26
N HIS A 60 15.89 -7.22 6.58
CA HIS A 60 16.96 -6.34 7.03
C HIS A 60 16.53 -4.87 7.20
N ALA A 61 15.41 -4.47 6.61
CA ALA A 61 14.94 -3.08 6.62
C ALA A 61 13.46 -2.97 6.25
N ILE A 62 12.93 -1.76 6.44
CA ILE A 62 11.61 -1.32 6.00
C ILE A 62 11.84 -0.26 4.92
N TYR A 63 11.13 -0.35 3.80
CA TYR A 63 11.20 0.64 2.73
C TYR A 63 9.85 1.33 2.56
N VAL A 64 9.87 2.65 2.45
CA VAL A 64 8.73 3.43 1.94
C VAL A 64 9.01 3.74 0.50
N VAL A 65 8.20 3.16 -0.38
CA VAL A 65 8.34 3.26 -1.83
C VAL A 65 7.35 4.29 -2.34
N GLU A 66 7.85 5.29 -3.06
CA GLU A 66 7.06 6.24 -3.83
C GLU A 66 7.21 5.90 -5.32
N CYS A 67 6.10 5.76 -6.03
CA CYS A 67 6.11 5.49 -7.46
C CYS A 67 5.76 6.77 -8.23
N LYS A 68 6.56 7.12 -9.24
CA LYS A 68 6.19 8.16 -10.22
C LYS A 68 6.37 7.67 -11.64
N GLU A 69 5.33 7.81 -12.43
CA GLU A 69 5.33 7.48 -13.85
C GLU A 69 5.86 8.67 -14.68
N TRP A 70 7.16 8.95 -14.56
CA TRP A 70 7.81 10.03 -15.32
C TRP A 70 8.74 9.50 -16.40
N TYR A 71 8.62 10.02 -17.62
CA TYR A 71 9.43 9.59 -18.76
C TYR A 71 10.37 10.69 -19.26
N GLY A 72 11.47 10.25 -19.87
CA GLY A 72 12.50 11.14 -20.41
C GLY A 72 13.69 11.29 -19.47
N ARG A 73 14.25 12.50 -19.38
CA ARG A 73 15.49 12.79 -18.66
C ARG A 73 15.18 13.46 -17.32
N LEU A 74 15.61 12.85 -16.23
CA LEU A 74 15.50 13.40 -14.87
C LEU A 74 16.88 13.83 -14.38
N THR A 75 17.10 15.12 -14.17
CA THR A 75 18.36 15.72 -13.69
C THR A 75 18.14 16.43 -12.36
N GLY A 76 19.20 16.69 -11.60
CA GLY A 76 19.09 17.43 -10.34
C GLY A 76 20.03 16.93 -9.25
N ASP A 77 19.75 17.37 -8.03
CA ASP A 77 20.51 17.04 -6.82
C ASP A 77 19.57 16.84 -5.61
N ASP A 78 20.06 17.08 -4.39
CA ASP A 78 19.26 16.92 -3.17
C ASP A 78 18.23 18.05 -2.97
N TRP A 79 18.34 19.17 -3.71
CA TRP A 79 17.51 20.36 -3.55
C TRP A 79 16.43 20.51 -4.61
N GLU A 80 16.76 20.21 -5.86
CA GLU A 80 15.83 20.39 -6.98
C GLU A 80 16.04 19.32 -8.05
N TRP A 81 14.93 18.78 -8.56
CA TRP A 81 14.92 17.89 -9.72
C TRP A 81 14.23 18.57 -10.90
N LEU A 82 14.76 18.34 -12.11
CA LEU A 82 14.22 18.80 -13.37
C LEU A 82 13.84 17.60 -14.24
N LEU A 83 12.58 17.55 -14.66
CA LEU A 83 12.13 16.59 -15.67
C LEU A 83 12.11 17.24 -17.05
N ASN A 84 12.89 16.65 -17.96
CA ASN A 84 13.11 17.11 -19.33
C ASN A 84 13.55 18.57 -19.41
N ASP A 85 14.36 19.01 -18.44
CA ASP A 85 14.89 20.38 -18.33
C ASP A 85 13.79 21.47 -18.30
N ARG A 86 12.57 21.12 -17.88
CA ARG A 86 11.40 22.02 -17.88
C ARG A 86 10.62 22.05 -16.57
N HIS A 87 10.31 20.89 -16.02
CA HIS A 87 9.47 20.81 -14.82
C HIS A 87 10.34 20.67 -13.59
N ALA A 88 10.36 21.71 -12.77
CA ALA A 88 11.09 21.74 -11.51
C ALA A 88 10.26 21.16 -10.36
N PHE A 89 10.90 20.28 -9.59
CA PHE A 89 10.36 19.70 -8.37
C PHE A 89 11.32 20.02 -7.22
N GLY A 90 10.88 20.86 -6.29
CA GLY A 90 11.64 21.18 -5.10
C GLY A 90 11.68 20.02 -4.12
N LYS A 91 12.88 19.65 -3.68
CA LYS A 91 13.20 18.65 -2.65
C LYS A 91 12.30 17.42 -2.67
N PRO A 92 12.22 16.65 -3.77
CA PRO A 92 11.24 15.56 -3.91
C PRO A 92 11.39 14.47 -2.84
N MET A 93 12.60 14.32 -2.28
CA MET A 93 12.92 13.32 -1.27
C MET A 93 12.54 13.74 0.14
N ASP A 94 12.37 15.03 0.44
CA ASP A 94 12.03 15.51 1.79
C ASP A 94 10.69 14.94 2.24
N LEU A 95 9.68 14.98 1.37
CA LEU A 95 8.37 14.43 1.68
C LEU A 95 8.45 12.92 1.92
N LEU A 96 9.23 12.20 1.10
CA LEU A 96 9.38 10.75 1.26
C LEU A 96 10.16 10.39 2.53
N GLU A 97 11.14 11.19 2.91
CA GLU A 97 11.86 11.05 4.19
C GLU A 97 10.93 11.32 5.38
N ILE A 98 10.05 12.32 5.29
CA ILE A 98 9.00 12.57 6.28
C ILE A 98 8.09 11.34 6.39
N LYS A 99 7.63 10.76 5.26
CA LYS A 99 6.82 9.52 5.26
C LYS A 99 7.55 8.38 5.99
N CYS A 100 8.86 8.24 5.80
CA CYS A 100 9.67 7.25 6.53
C CYS A 100 9.68 7.50 8.05
N LYS A 101 9.91 8.77 8.47
CA LYS A 101 9.92 9.17 9.89
C LYS A 101 8.55 8.93 10.54
N VAL A 102 7.49 9.30 9.84
CA VAL A 102 6.09 9.10 10.25
C VAL A 102 5.80 7.61 10.43
N LEU A 103 6.17 6.78 9.45
CA LEU A 103 5.98 5.33 9.53
C LEU A 103 6.76 4.72 10.70
N LYS A 104 8.05 5.09 10.85
CA LYS A 104 8.89 4.59 11.95
C LYS A 104 8.30 4.94 13.31
N SER A 105 7.83 6.18 13.48
CA SER A 105 7.17 6.64 14.71
C SER A 105 5.88 5.87 14.98
N PHE A 106 5.05 5.66 13.96
CA PHE A 106 3.80 4.90 14.07
C PHE A 106 4.03 3.43 14.47
N LEU A 107 5.06 2.79 13.91
CA LEU A 107 5.40 1.40 14.21
C LEU A 107 6.00 1.22 15.62
N GLY A 108 6.49 2.29 16.24
CA GLY A 108 6.95 2.29 17.62
C GLY A 108 8.21 1.44 17.85
N ALA A 109 8.30 0.85 19.05
CA ALA A 109 9.46 0.08 19.49
C ALA A 109 9.88 -1.06 18.53
N PRO A 110 8.95 -1.85 17.94
CA PRO A 110 9.31 -2.89 16.97
C PRO A 110 10.11 -2.41 15.75
N ALA A 111 9.90 -1.19 15.28
CA ALA A 111 10.64 -0.65 14.13
C ALA A 111 11.97 0.01 14.49
N GLN A 112 12.32 0.16 15.78
CA GLN A 112 13.56 0.83 16.18
C GLN A 112 14.82 0.06 15.77
N ARG A 113 14.70 -1.28 15.72
CA ARG A 113 15.78 -2.18 15.31
C ARG A 113 16.00 -2.21 13.79
N ALA A 114 15.06 -1.66 13.02
CA ALA A 114 15.13 -1.64 11.57
C ALA A 114 15.50 -0.25 11.04
N ARG A 115 16.27 -0.25 9.95
CA ARG A 115 16.38 0.92 9.08
C ARG A 115 15.03 1.11 8.38
N VAL A 116 14.50 2.33 8.41
CA VAL A 116 13.38 2.74 7.54
C VAL A 116 13.97 3.62 6.46
N SER A 117 13.91 3.18 5.20
CA SER A 117 14.60 3.82 4.08
C SER A 117 13.61 4.30 3.03
N PRO A 118 13.79 5.51 2.48
CA PRO A 118 13.02 5.93 1.31
C PRO A 118 13.50 5.19 0.05
N LEU A 119 12.60 5.02 -0.92
CA LEU A 119 12.91 4.53 -2.26
C LEU A 119 11.94 5.17 -3.27
N TYR A 120 12.47 5.97 -4.19
CA TYR A 120 11.74 6.57 -5.30
C TYR A 120 11.89 5.68 -6.53
N VAL A 121 10.76 5.24 -7.10
CA VAL A 121 10.73 4.30 -8.23
C VAL A 121 10.14 4.97 -9.46
N LEU A 122 10.88 4.86 -10.57
CA LEU A 122 10.56 5.42 -11.88
C LEU A 122 10.51 4.31 -12.95
N PRO A 123 9.86 4.54 -14.11
CA PRO A 123 9.91 3.61 -15.24
C PRO A 123 11.34 3.29 -15.69
N ASP A 124 11.56 2.10 -16.22
CA ASP A 124 12.88 1.70 -16.76
C ASP A 124 13.33 2.54 -17.95
N ALA A 125 12.39 3.18 -18.65
CA ALA A 125 12.66 4.11 -19.75
C ALA A 125 13.13 5.49 -19.28
N THR A 126 13.13 5.78 -17.97
CA THR A 126 13.54 7.08 -17.42
C THR A 126 15.06 7.16 -17.31
N ARG A 127 15.66 8.17 -17.93
CA ARG A 127 17.09 8.45 -17.83
C ARG A 127 17.36 9.27 -16.57
N ILE A 128 17.74 8.57 -15.49
CA ILE A 128 18.04 9.19 -14.18
C ILE A 128 19.49 9.71 -14.15
N GLN A 129 19.64 11.02 -13.95
CA GLN A 129 20.90 11.75 -13.83
C GLN A 129 20.89 12.65 -12.59
N ILE A 130 20.36 12.13 -11.48
CA ILE A 130 20.38 12.77 -10.16
C ILE A 130 21.77 12.63 -9.54
N THR A 131 22.24 13.70 -8.90
CA THR A 131 23.46 13.72 -8.07
C THR A 131 23.08 13.91 -6.59
N GLY A 132 24.06 14.07 -5.70
CA GLY A 132 23.80 14.23 -4.26
C GLY A 132 23.58 12.92 -3.50
N GLY A 133 23.23 13.05 -2.21
CA GLY A 133 23.07 11.95 -1.26
C GLY A 133 21.86 11.07 -1.56
N TRP A 134 20.83 11.61 -2.22
CA TRP A 134 19.62 10.86 -2.55
C TRP A 134 19.72 10.03 -3.83
N LYS A 135 20.77 10.19 -4.64
CA LYS A 135 20.94 9.47 -5.92
C LYS A 135 20.70 7.96 -5.80
N GLN A 136 21.20 7.32 -4.75
CA GLN A 136 21.07 5.87 -4.56
C GLN A 136 19.65 5.41 -4.22
N HIS A 137 18.78 6.33 -3.83
CA HIS A 137 17.38 6.09 -3.46
C HIS A 137 16.41 6.42 -4.62
N CYS A 138 16.88 6.97 -5.73
CA CYS A 138 16.08 7.28 -6.91
C CYS A 138 16.46 6.32 -8.04
N LEU A 139 15.60 5.32 -8.29
CA LEU A 139 15.94 4.18 -9.12
C LEU A 139 14.81 3.85 -10.10
N THR A 140 15.19 3.24 -11.22
CA THR A 140 14.23 2.58 -12.11
C THR A 140 13.63 1.32 -11.45
N LEU A 141 12.49 0.84 -11.94
CA LEU A 141 11.85 -0.38 -11.43
C LEU A 141 12.83 -1.57 -11.39
N SER A 142 13.57 -1.82 -12.46
CA SER A 142 14.54 -2.92 -12.53
C SER A 142 15.70 -2.75 -11.53
N GLN A 143 16.19 -1.51 -11.33
CA GLN A 143 17.24 -1.24 -10.35
C GLN A 143 16.72 -1.34 -8.90
N SER A 144 15.47 -0.97 -8.67
CA SER A 144 14.84 -0.99 -7.35
C SER A 144 14.76 -2.41 -6.77
N LEU A 145 14.52 -3.43 -7.61
CA LEU A 145 14.54 -4.83 -7.20
C LEU A 145 15.90 -5.29 -6.65
N LYS A 146 17.01 -4.84 -7.25
CA LYS A 146 18.36 -5.13 -6.77
C LYS A 146 18.62 -4.40 -5.46
N PHE A 147 18.24 -3.13 -5.39
CA PHE A 147 18.40 -2.30 -4.20
C PHE A 147 17.68 -2.88 -2.96
N LEU A 148 16.43 -3.33 -3.13
CA LEU A 148 15.65 -3.94 -2.04
C LEU A 148 16.26 -5.25 -1.50
N GLN A 149 17.18 -5.88 -2.25
CA GLN A 149 17.82 -7.14 -1.90
C GLN A 149 19.29 -6.97 -1.48
N GLU A 150 19.82 -5.75 -1.47
CA GLU A 150 21.22 -5.44 -1.14
C GLU A 150 21.31 -4.59 0.16
N PRO A 151 21.30 -5.21 1.36
CA PRO A 151 21.31 -4.50 2.65
C PRO A 151 22.45 -3.49 2.81
N ALA A 152 23.61 -3.79 2.21
CA ALA A 152 24.80 -2.94 2.27
C ALA A 152 24.55 -1.53 1.69
N ARG A 153 23.64 -1.37 0.72
CA ARG A 153 23.32 -0.06 0.12
C ARG A 153 22.71 0.95 1.08
N ILE A 154 22.13 0.47 2.19
CA ILE A 154 21.55 1.30 3.24
C ILE A 154 22.35 1.20 4.55
N GLY A 155 23.58 0.69 4.48
CA GLY A 155 24.48 0.54 5.62
C GLY A 155 23.99 -0.49 6.65
N VAL A 156 23.22 -1.51 6.22
CA VAL A 156 22.78 -2.60 7.09
C VAL A 156 23.62 -3.84 6.79
N THR A 157 24.25 -4.41 7.83
CA THR A 157 25.19 -5.52 7.70
C THR A 157 24.58 -6.89 8.04
N SER A 158 23.41 -6.93 8.68
CA SER A 158 22.73 -8.18 9.05
C SER A 158 21.21 -8.06 8.99
N ALA A 159 20.54 -9.21 8.85
CA ALA A 159 19.08 -9.28 8.99
C ALA A 159 18.69 -8.88 10.41
N SER A 160 17.95 -7.77 10.55
CA SER A 160 17.55 -7.16 11.82
C SER A 160 16.12 -7.51 12.22
N LEU A 161 15.33 -8.08 11.30
CA LEU A 161 13.93 -8.41 11.48
C LEU A 161 13.71 -9.91 11.26
N SER A 162 13.41 -10.62 12.34
CA SER A 162 12.93 -11.99 12.26
C SER A 162 11.54 -12.04 11.61
N GLN A 163 11.10 -13.24 11.21
CA GLN A 163 9.73 -13.42 10.70
C GLN A 163 8.67 -13.02 11.74
N SER A 164 8.94 -13.22 13.03
CA SER A 164 8.10 -12.78 14.16
C SER A 164 8.01 -11.25 14.22
N ASP A 165 9.15 -10.56 14.08
CA ASP A 165 9.19 -9.10 14.09
C ASP A 165 8.38 -8.53 12.91
N GLN A 166 8.58 -9.08 11.71
CA GLN A 166 7.82 -8.68 10.52
C GLN A 166 6.31 -8.90 10.70
N GLN A 167 5.89 -10.03 11.26
CA GLN A 167 4.47 -10.28 11.54
C GLN A 167 3.90 -9.30 12.57
N THR A 168 4.69 -8.92 13.58
CA THR A 168 4.29 -7.91 14.56
C THR A 168 4.08 -6.55 13.89
N LEU A 169 5.00 -6.14 13.01
CA LEU A 169 4.87 -4.90 12.23
C LEU A 169 3.62 -4.92 11.32
N VAL A 170 3.38 -6.04 10.62
CA VAL A 170 2.17 -6.23 9.80
C VAL A 170 0.90 -6.09 10.65
N ARG A 171 0.84 -6.72 11.84
CA ARG A 171 -0.31 -6.63 12.75
C ARG A 171 -0.54 -5.20 13.25
N ILE A 172 0.51 -4.42 13.51
CA ILE A 172 0.37 -3.01 13.92
C ILE A 172 -0.29 -2.20 12.78
N ILE A 173 0.20 -2.37 11.55
CA ILE A 173 -0.35 -1.68 10.38
C ILE A 173 -1.81 -2.10 10.15
N GLN A 174 -2.08 -3.40 10.10
CA GLN A 174 -3.45 -3.94 9.97
C GLN A 174 -4.37 -3.54 11.13
N GLY A 175 -3.87 -3.43 12.36
CA GLY A 175 -4.64 -2.98 13.51
C GLY A 175 -5.11 -1.53 13.36
N SER A 176 -4.28 -0.66 12.77
CA SER A 176 -4.68 0.73 12.46
C SER A 176 -5.73 0.80 11.35
N TRP A 177 -5.65 -0.12 10.39
CA TRP A 177 -6.68 -0.31 9.38
C TRP A 177 -7.99 -0.83 9.99
N GLY A 178 -7.89 -1.74 10.96
CA GLY A 178 -9.01 -2.28 11.74
C GLY A 178 -9.73 -1.20 12.56
N LYS A 179 -8.99 -0.27 13.18
CA LYS A 179 -9.58 0.93 13.81
C LYS A 179 -10.33 1.83 12.82
N ARG A 180 -9.99 1.74 11.53
CA ARG A 180 -10.64 2.45 10.41
C ARG A 180 -11.88 1.71 9.89
N ILE A 181 -12.04 0.41 10.22
CA ILE A 181 -13.29 -0.31 10.00
C ILE A 181 -14.33 0.37 10.90
N ARG A 182 -15.12 1.23 10.25
CA ARG A 182 -16.29 1.90 10.80
C ARG A 182 -17.09 0.91 11.66
N ALA A 183 -17.72 1.42 12.71
CA ALA A 183 -18.83 0.76 13.37
C ALA A 183 -19.66 -0.03 12.33
N PRO A 184 -20.10 -1.26 12.65
CA PRO A 184 -20.71 -2.18 11.67
C PRO A 184 -21.67 -1.41 10.78
N ARG A 185 -21.50 -1.53 9.45
CA ARG A 185 -22.30 -0.79 8.46
C ARG A 185 -23.77 -0.99 8.81
N LYS A 186 -24.41 0.04 9.38
CA LYS A 186 -25.82 -0.06 9.78
C LYS A 186 -26.76 -0.03 8.57
N LYS A 187 -26.28 0.43 7.40
CA LYS A 187 -27.08 0.58 6.18
C LYS A 187 -26.25 0.38 4.91
N VAL A 188 -26.85 -0.26 3.90
CA VAL A 188 -26.30 -0.42 2.53
C VAL A 188 -27.43 -0.17 1.53
N GLY A 189 -27.25 0.82 0.66
CA GLY A 189 -28.34 1.31 -0.20
C GLY A 189 -29.56 1.68 0.65
N SER A 190 -30.72 1.12 0.30
CA SER A 190 -31.96 1.29 1.04
C SER A 190 -32.18 0.25 2.15
N TYR A 191 -31.20 -0.57 2.51
CA TYR A 191 -31.36 -1.64 3.52
C TYR A 191 -30.60 -1.34 4.80
N ASN A 192 -31.28 -1.45 5.94
CA ASN A 192 -30.68 -1.40 7.27
C ASN A 192 -30.24 -2.82 7.68
N LEU A 193 -28.94 -3.02 7.94
CA LEU A 193 -28.39 -4.32 8.31
C LEU A 193 -28.67 -4.61 9.78
N VAL A 194 -29.26 -5.78 10.05
CA VAL A 194 -29.68 -6.22 11.40
C VAL A 194 -28.68 -7.20 11.98
N GLU A 195 -28.38 -8.27 11.24
CA GLU A 195 -27.57 -9.39 11.72
C GLU A 195 -26.68 -9.90 10.59
N MET A 196 -25.43 -10.26 10.88
CA MET A 196 -24.58 -10.96 9.93
C MET A 196 -24.90 -12.46 10.01
N LEU A 197 -25.36 -13.04 8.90
CA LEU A 197 -25.71 -14.46 8.84
C LEU A 197 -24.50 -15.33 8.50
N HIS A 198 -23.64 -14.86 7.59
CA HIS A 198 -22.52 -15.67 7.10
C HIS A 198 -21.41 -14.81 6.47
N GLU A 199 -20.16 -15.24 6.60
CA GLU A 199 -19.00 -14.70 5.90
C GLU A 199 -18.32 -15.84 5.14
N GLU A 200 -18.15 -15.66 3.83
CA GLU A 200 -17.60 -16.69 2.94
C GLU A 200 -16.08 -16.54 2.75
N GLU A 201 -15.42 -17.65 2.40
CA GLU A 201 -14.04 -17.62 1.90
C GLU A 201 -13.95 -16.73 0.65
N GLY A 202 -13.22 -15.61 0.78
CA GLY A 202 -13.14 -14.55 -0.22
C GLY A 202 -13.83 -13.23 0.18
N GLY A 203 -14.35 -13.13 1.40
CA GLY A 203 -14.76 -11.86 2.01
C GLY A 203 -16.14 -11.35 1.59
N ALA A 204 -16.99 -12.21 1.02
CA ALA A 204 -18.40 -11.92 0.82
C ALA A 204 -19.13 -12.05 2.17
N LYS A 205 -20.01 -11.09 2.49
CA LYS A 205 -20.76 -11.08 3.75
C LYS A 205 -22.25 -11.06 3.48
N THR A 206 -22.98 -11.97 4.11
CA THR A 206 -24.43 -12.06 4.01
C THR A 206 -25.06 -11.55 5.30
N TYR A 207 -26.03 -10.65 5.16
CA TYR A 207 -26.75 -10.04 6.26
C TYR A 207 -28.25 -10.27 6.15
N LEU A 208 -28.90 -10.37 7.31
CA LEU A 208 -30.32 -10.10 7.48
C LEU A 208 -30.53 -8.59 7.57
N ALA A 209 -31.50 -8.05 6.86
CA ALA A 209 -31.74 -6.62 6.77
C ALA A 209 -33.23 -6.29 6.68
N HIS A 210 -33.61 -5.06 7.02
CA HIS A 210 -34.93 -4.49 6.73
C HIS A 210 -34.77 -3.39 5.67
N HIS A 211 -35.76 -3.23 4.79
CA HIS A 211 -35.73 -2.11 3.87
C HIS A 211 -36.13 -0.81 4.60
N ALA A 212 -35.30 0.22 4.49
CA ALA A 212 -35.43 1.46 5.25
C ALA A 212 -36.69 2.28 4.96
N LEU A 213 -37.36 2.01 3.83
CA LEU A 213 -38.59 2.70 3.40
C LEU A 213 -39.83 1.81 3.44
N ILE A 214 -39.68 0.50 3.70
CA ILE A 214 -40.82 -0.40 3.80
C ILE A 214 -41.11 -0.57 5.29
N THR A 215 -42.35 -0.29 5.69
CA THR A 215 -42.80 -0.31 7.08
C THR A 215 -43.26 -1.67 7.56
N ASP A 216 -43.38 -2.64 6.64
CA ASP A 216 -43.59 -4.02 7.02
C ASP A 216 -42.36 -4.60 7.74
N ASN A 217 -42.55 -5.70 8.47
CA ASN A 217 -41.47 -6.36 9.19
C ASN A 217 -40.74 -7.38 8.29
N SER A 218 -40.77 -7.19 6.97
CA SER A 218 -40.17 -8.13 6.02
C SER A 218 -38.66 -8.11 6.16
N LYS A 219 -38.11 -9.32 6.22
CA LYS A 219 -36.68 -9.57 6.34
C LYS A 219 -36.09 -9.86 4.97
N TYR A 220 -35.05 -9.13 4.63
CA TYR A 220 -34.31 -9.25 3.39
C TYR A 220 -32.94 -9.85 3.65
N ARG A 221 -32.43 -10.60 2.67
CA ARG A 221 -31.06 -11.09 2.67
C ARG A 221 -30.24 -10.18 1.77
N VAL A 222 -29.25 -9.51 2.34
CA VAL A 222 -28.35 -8.62 1.60
C VAL A 222 -26.97 -9.24 1.60
N ARG A 223 -26.47 -9.59 0.40
CA ARG A 223 -25.11 -10.08 0.21
C ARG A 223 -24.22 -8.95 -0.29
N ILE A 224 -23.14 -8.71 0.43
CA ILE A 224 -22.19 -7.64 0.17
C ILE A 224 -20.89 -8.28 -0.27
N TRP A 225 -20.45 -7.90 -1.47
CA TRP A 225 -19.14 -8.28 -1.99
C TRP A 225 -18.19 -7.08 -1.93
N ASN A 226 -16.96 -7.31 -1.49
CA ASN A 226 -15.89 -6.34 -1.62
C ASN A 226 -15.07 -6.68 -2.86
N LEU A 227 -14.98 -5.74 -3.79
CA LEU A 227 -14.05 -5.81 -4.91
C LEU A 227 -12.85 -4.94 -4.55
N SER A 228 -11.68 -5.56 -4.34
CA SER A 228 -10.46 -4.81 -4.09
C SER A 228 -10.03 -4.08 -5.37
N PRO A 229 -9.73 -2.77 -5.32
CA PRO A 229 -9.23 -2.04 -6.48
C PRO A 229 -7.81 -2.47 -6.90
N GLN A 230 -7.12 -3.25 -6.08
CA GLN A 230 -5.78 -3.79 -6.35
C GLN A 230 -5.81 -5.13 -7.11
N LEU A 231 -6.99 -5.66 -7.42
CA LEU A 231 -7.12 -6.86 -8.25
C LEU A 231 -6.70 -6.54 -9.68
N SER A 232 -5.87 -7.39 -10.27
CA SER A 232 -5.58 -7.33 -11.71
C SER A 232 -6.88 -7.41 -12.52
N GLU A 233 -6.89 -6.83 -13.73
CA GLU A 233 -8.10 -6.75 -14.55
C GLU A 233 -8.76 -8.12 -14.78
N ALA A 234 -7.95 -9.16 -14.99
CA ALA A 234 -8.41 -10.54 -15.14
C ALA A 234 -9.10 -11.06 -13.87
N LYS A 235 -8.47 -10.88 -12.69
CA LYS A 235 -9.04 -11.30 -11.40
C LYS A 235 -10.28 -10.48 -11.02
N SER A 236 -10.29 -9.20 -11.37
CA SER A 236 -11.44 -8.32 -11.17
C SER A 236 -12.64 -8.78 -12.00
N LYS A 237 -12.43 -9.10 -13.29
CA LYS A 237 -13.45 -9.69 -14.18
C LYS A 237 -13.97 -11.03 -13.66
N GLU A 238 -13.08 -11.92 -13.22
CA GLU A 238 -13.47 -13.20 -12.61
C GLU A 238 -14.34 -12.99 -11.37
N ARG A 239 -13.96 -12.07 -10.48
CA ARG A 239 -14.73 -11.76 -9.27
C ARG A 239 -16.08 -11.13 -9.60
N LEU A 240 -16.15 -10.25 -10.59
CA LEU A 240 -17.40 -9.67 -11.09
C LEU A 240 -18.34 -10.71 -11.67
N ASN A 241 -17.81 -11.74 -12.34
CA ASN A 241 -18.64 -12.84 -12.84
C ASN A 241 -19.28 -13.65 -11.71
N VAL A 242 -18.58 -13.85 -10.59
CA VAL A 242 -19.14 -14.48 -9.39
C VAL A 242 -20.23 -13.60 -8.76
N ILE A 243 -19.95 -12.30 -8.64
CA ILE A 243 -20.86 -11.28 -8.09
C ILE A 243 -22.17 -11.19 -8.89
N ARG A 244 -22.10 -11.31 -10.21
CA ARG A 244 -23.24 -11.15 -11.11
C ARG A 244 -24.04 -12.44 -11.33
N ARG A 245 -23.66 -13.56 -10.72
CA ARG A 245 -24.44 -14.81 -10.85
C ARG A 245 -25.83 -14.57 -10.24
N PRO A 246 -26.92 -14.82 -10.98
CA PRO A 246 -28.24 -14.82 -10.38
C PRO A 246 -28.28 -15.90 -9.29
N THR A 247 -28.64 -15.49 -8.08
CA THR A 247 -28.88 -16.36 -6.91
C THR A 247 -30.34 -16.78 -6.85
#